data_AF-A0A0B8PMD8-F1
#
_entry.id   AF-A0A0B8PMD8-F1
#
_cell.length_a   1.000
_cell.length_b   1.000
_cell.length_c   1.000
_cell.angle_alpha   90.00
_cell.angle_beta   90.00
_cell.angle_gamma   90.00
#
_symmetry.space_group_name_H-M   'P 1'
#
loop_
_entity.id
_entity.type
_entity.pdbx_description
1 polymer ?
#
loop_
_entity_poly.entity_id
_entity_poly.type
_entity_poly.pdbx_seq_one_letter_code
_entity_poly.pdbx_strand_id
1 'polypeptide(L)' 'MLVSVRAKVVEGYTLADSMREYPAIFDDLFCSMVAAGEKSGHLDAVLDRLADYARNDKL' A
#
# COMPACT_ATOMS: atom_id res chain seq x y z
N MET A 1 -6.30 10.18 7.66
CA MET A 1 -5.63 8.96 7.16
C MET A 1 -5.15 9.14 5.72
N LEU A 2 -5.96 9.01 4.66
CA LEU A 2 -5.46 9.15 3.27
C LEU A 2 -4.77 10.50 2.96
N VAL A 3 -5.26 11.61 3.51
CA VAL A 3 -4.59 12.92 3.37
C VAL A 3 -3.19 12.92 3.99
N SER A 4 -3.00 12.22 5.10
CA SER A 4 -1.71 12.09 5.80
C SER A 4 -0.75 11.17 5.03
N VAL A 5 -1.25 10.05 4.49
CA VAL A 5 -0.49 9.18 3.56
C VAL A 5 -0.02 9.99 2.36
N ARG A 6 -0.90 10.79 1.75
CA ARG A 6 -0.53 11.67 0.63
C ARG A 6 0.57 12.66 1.02
N ALA A 7 0.46 13.28 2.19
CA ALA A 7 1.45 14.26 2.66
C ALA A 7 2.84 13.62 2.78
N LYS A 8 2.94 12.43 3.39
CA LYS A 8 4.19 11.66 3.50
C LYS A 8 4.79 11.30 2.14
N VAL A 9 3.97 10.84 1.20
CA VAL A 9 4.45 10.53 -0.16
C VAL A 9 5.01 11.79 -0.84
N VAL A 10 4.34 12.93 -0.68
CA VAL A 10 4.83 14.23 -1.20
C VAL A 10 6.14 14.66 -0.52
N GLU A 11 6.35 14.30 0.75
CA GLU A 11 7.60 14.52 1.49
C GLU A 11 8.74 13.55 1.08
N GLY A 12 8.47 12.58 0.19
CA GLY A 12 9.46 11.66 -0.36
C GLY A 12 9.51 10.29 0.30
N TYR A 13 8.58 9.98 1.21
CA TYR A 13 8.42 8.61 1.71
C TYR A 13 7.81 7.71 0.63
N THR A 14 8.10 6.42 0.70
CA THR A 14 7.43 5.42 -0.14
C THR A 14 5.95 5.32 0.26
N LEU A 15 5.10 4.89 -0.68
CA LEU A 15 3.70 4.59 -0.39
C LEU A 15 3.60 3.50 0.67
N ALA A 16 4.42 2.45 0.59
CA ALA A 16 4.45 1.37 1.58
C ALA A 16 4.78 1.89 2.99
N ASP A 17 5.81 2.73 3.13
CA ASP A 17 6.18 3.30 4.43
C ASP A 17 5.08 4.22 4.97
N SER A 18 4.45 5.01 4.10
CA SER A 18 3.35 5.90 4.46
C SER A 18 2.11 5.12 4.92
N MET A 19 1.86 3.94 4.33
CA MET A 19 0.75 3.05 4.70
C MET A 19 1.00 2.30 6.01
N ARG A 20 2.25 1.94 6.32
CA ARG A 20 2.62 1.27 7.59
C ARG A 20 2.28 2.07 8.85
N GLU A 21 2.05 3.38 8.72
CA GLU A 21 1.57 4.22 9.83
C GLU A 21 0.12 3.91 10.25
N TYR A 22 -0.61 3.12 9.45
CA TYR A 22 -1.99 2.72 9.67
C TYR A 22 -2.16 1.18 9.67
N PRO A 23 -1.50 0.45 10.60
CA PRO A 23 -1.46 -1.02 10.58
C PRO A 23 -2.82 -1.69 10.84
N ALA A 24 -3.78 -0.97 11.42
CA ALA A 24 -5.15 -1.45 11.59
C ALA A 24 -5.97 -1.49 10.27
N ILE A 25 -5.42 -0.93 9.18
CA ILE A 25 -6.09 -0.81 7.88
C ILE A 25 -5.24 -1.47 6.79
N PHE A 26 -3.92 -1.27 6.85
CA PHE A 26 -2.97 -1.87 5.93
C PHE A 26 -2.08 -2.83 6.71
N ASP A 27 -2.37 -4.12 6.61
CA ASP A 27 -1.56 -5.14 7.27
C ASP A 27 -0.14 -5.24 6.66
N ASP A 28 0.70 -6.04 7.32
CA ASP A 28 2.09 -6.22 6.92
C ASP A 28 2.22 -6.84 5.52
N LEU A 29 1.29 -7.69 5.11
CA LEU A 29 1.30 -8.32 3.80
C LEU A 29 1.00 -7.29 2.71
N PHE A 30 -0.04 -6.48 2.92
CA PHE A 30 -0.43 -5.37 2.05
C PHE A 30 0.76 -4.42 1.84
N CYS A 31 1.35 -3.93 2.92
CA CYS A 31 2.49 -3.01 2.87
C CYS A 31 3.72 -3.64 2.20
N SER A 32 3.96 -4.94 2.41
CA SER A 32 5.07 -5.66 1.78
C SER A 32 4.89 -5.83 0.28
N MET A 33 3.67 -6.11 -0.19
CA MET A 33 3.38 -6.17 -1.62
C MET A 33 3.52 -4.81 -2.29
N VAL A 34 2.99 -3.74 -1.67
CA VAL A 34 3.18 -2.37 -2.17
C VAL A 34 4.66 -2.03 -2.29
N ALA A 35 5.47 -2.33 -1.27
CA ALA A 35 6.92 -2.08 -1.30
C ALA A 35 7.62 -2.83 -2.45
N ALA A 36 7.21 -4.07 -2.73
CA ALA A 36 7.73 -4.84 -3.85
C ALA A 36 7.32 -4.22 -5.21
N GLY A 37 6.09 -3.73 -5.33
CA GLY A 37 5.59 -3.01 -6.50
C GLY A 37 6.37 -1.73 -6.75
N GLU A 38 6.56 -0.90 -5.72
CA GLU A 38 7.35 0.33 -5.81
C GLU A 38 8.80 0.05 -6.23
N LYS A 39 9.46 -0.91 -5.58
CA LYS A 39 10.86 -1.25 -5.88
C LYS A 39 11.07 -1.82 -7.28
N SER A 40 10.07 -2.55 -7.79
CA SER A 40 10.15 -3.17 -9.12
C SER A 40 9.60 -2.29 -10.24
N GLY A 41 8.96 -1.16 -9.93
CA GLY A 41 8.28 -0.31 -10.92
C GLY A 41 6.95 -0.87 -11.44
N HIS A 42 6.36 -1.85 -10.76
CA HIS A 42 5.10 -2.52 -11.13
C HIS A 42 3.99 -2.27 -10.09
N LEU A 43 3.94 -1.04 -9.55
CA LEU A 43 2.99 -0.68 -8.49
C LEU A 43 1.53 -0.80 -8.96
N ASP A 44 1.26 -0.49 -10.22
CA ASP A 44 -0.05 -0.64 -10.86
C ASP A 44 -0.57 -2.09 -10.78
N ALA A 45 0.20 -3.06 -11.27
CA ALA A 45 -0.17 -4.47 -11.27
C ALA A 45 -0.32 -5.03 -9.84
N VAL A 46 0.51 -4.55 -8.91
CA VAL A 46 0.40 -4.91 -7.49
C VAL A 46 -0.89 -4.38 -6.87
N LEU A 47 -1.27 -3.13 -7.14
CA LEU A 47 -2.50 -2.54 -6.62
C LEU A 47 -3.74 -3.24 -7.16
N ASP A 48 -3.75 -3.66 -8.43
CA ASP A 48 -4.84 -4.48 -9.00
C ASP A 48 -4.98 -5.80 -8.26
N ARG A 49 -3.86 -6.50 -8.02
CA ARG A 49 -3.87 -7.77 -7.27
C ARG A 49 -4.32 -7.59 -5.81
N LEU A 50 -3.93 -6.48 -5.18
CA LEU A 50 -4.37 -6.14 -3.81
C LEU A 50 -5.86 -5.82 -3.76
N ALA A 51 -6.41 -5.18 -4.79
CA ALA A 51 -7.84 -4.92 -4.89
C ALA A 51 -8.64 -6.23 -4.99
N ASP A 52 -8.15 -7.20 -5.77
CA ASP A 52 -8.74 -8.54 -5.86
C ASP A 52 -8.65 -9.30 -4.53
N TYR A 53 -7.49 -9.25 -3.87
CA TYR A 53 -7.31 -9.85 -2.54
C TYR A 53 -8.27 -9.25 -1.52
N ALA A 54 -8.35 -7.93 -1.41
CA ALA A 54 -9.21 -7.23 -0.45
C ALA A 54 -10.71 -7.43 -0.73
N ARG A 55 -11.10 -7.73 -1.98
CA ARG A 55 -12.47 -8.10 -2.34
C ARG A 55 -12.81 -9.50 -1.84
N ASN A 56 -11.89 -10.45 -2.01
CA ASN A 56 -12.08 -11.85 -1.66
C ASN A 56 -11.97 -12.12 -0.15
N ASP A 57 -11.19 -11.32 0.57
CA ASP A 57 -11.04 -11.41 2.04
C ASP A 57 -12.33 -11.02 2.81
N LYS A 58 -13.29 -10.38 2.13
CA LYS A 58 -14.60 -10.00 2.71
C LYS A 58 -15.68 -11.08 2.61
N LEU A 59 -15.33 -12.32 2.24
CA LEU A 59 -16.21 -13.50 2.25
C LEU A 59 -15.84 -14.43 3.42
#